data_AF-A0A961PW70-F1
#
_entry.id   AF-A0A961PW70-F1
#
_cell.length_a   1.000
_cell.length_b   1.000
_cell.length_c   1.000
_cell.angle_alpha   90.00
_cell.angle_beta   90.00
_cell.angle_gamma   90.00
#
_symmetry.space_group_name_H-M   'P 1'
#
loop_
_entity.id
_entity.type
_entity.pdbx_description
1 polymer ?
#
loop_
_entity_poly.entity_id
_entity_poly.type
_entity_poly.pdbx_seq_one_letter_code
_entity_poly.pdbx_strand_id
1 'polypeptide(L)'
;MNIHEYQAKELLRQYGAPVSDGRVVLKAEEAKSAAGELDGPVWVVKAQIHAGGRGKGRFKEAAAGEKGGVRVTRSVAEAAEEAQKMLGRTLVTHQSGPAGKTVNRVFIEDGAAIARELYLALLVDRGTSRIAFVCSTEGGMDIEEVAASTPEKILSFSVDPAAGISGFHGRRVAFALGLEGKQVKQCVDLVNRLYRLFVERDCEMLEINPLIVTEDGDLRCLDAKMGFDSNALYRQKEILALRDETEEDPKELEASKFDLNYIALDGEIGCMVNGAGLAMATMDIIKLYGSEPAN
;
A
#
# COMPACT_ATOMS: atom_id res chain seq x y z
N MET A 1 -2.82 -11.56 -0.47
CA MET A 1 -3.04 -10.99 0.88
C MET A 1 -2.32 -9.65 1.01
N ASN A 2 -2.97 -8.61 1.55
CA ASN A 2 -2.36 -7.29 1.78
C ASN A 2 -1.94 -7.13 3.25
N ILE A 3 -1.02 -6.19 3.51
CA ILE A 3 -0.61 -5.77 4.85
C ILE A 3 -0.69 -4.25 4.99
N HIS A 4 -0.72 -3.77 6.24
CA HIS A 4 -0.68 -2.35 6.56
C HIS A 4 0.67 -1.71 6.27
N GLU A 5 0.69 -0.39 6.06
CA GLU A 5 1.91 0.39 5.80
C GLU A 5 2.96 0.20 6.91
N TYR A 6 2.57 0.22 8.19
CA TYR A 6 3.53 0.05 9.29
C TYR A 6 4.21 -1.33 9.25
N GLN A 7 3.50 -2.37 8.80
CA GLN A 7 4.04 -3.73 8.63
C GLN A 7 4.96 -3.78 7.41
N ALA A 8 4.56 -3.14 6.30
CA ALA A 8 5.38 -3.01 5.11
C ALA A 8 6.69 -2.27 5.41
N LYS A 9 6.63 -1.18 6.19
CA LYS A 9 7.82 -0.43 6.64
C LYS A 9 8.74 -1.25 7.52
N GLU A 10 8.19 -2.08 8.41
CA GLU A 10 9.00 -2.99 9.22
C GLU A 10 9.72 -4.03 8.35
N LEU A 11 9.03 -4.64 7.37
CA LEU A 11 9.68 -5.53 6.41
C LEU A 11 10.76 -4.81 5.59
N LEU A 12 10.47 -3.61 5.08
CA LEU A 12 11.43 -2.77 4.37
C LEU A 12 12.68 -2.49 5.23
N ARG A 13 12.49 -2.15 6.51
CA ARG A 13 13.57 -1.91 7.47
C ARG A 13 14.44 -3.14 7.69
N GLN A 14 13.85 -4.33 7.81
CA GLN A 14 14.59 -5.60 7.94
C GLN A 14 15.48 -5.91 6.73
N TYR A 15 15.07 -5.46 5.53
CA TYR A 15 15.88 -5.54 4.31
C TYR A 15 16.82 -4.34 4.12
N GLY A 16 16.86 -3.42 5.08
CA GLY A 16 17.72 -2.24 5.09
C GLY A 16 17.21 -1.10 4.20
N ALA A 17 15.97 -1.12 3.71
CA ALA A 17 15.43 0.03 2.98
C ALA A 17 15.25 1.23 3.94
N PRO A 18 15.54 2.46 3.49
CA PRO A 18 15.41 3.65 4.32
C PRO A 18 13.93 3.99 4.50
N VAL A 19 13.42 3.86 5.72
CA VAL A 19 12.07 4.24 6.14
C VAL A 19 12.16 5.14 7.37
N SER A 20 11.15 5.98 7.62
CA SER A 20 11.09 6.77 8.86
C SER A 20 10.90 5.86 10.08
N ASP A 21 11.31 6.34 11.26
CA ASP A 21 10.91 5.70 12.52
C ASP A 21 9.45 6.03 12.82
N GLY A 22 8.74 5.11 13.46
CA GLY A 22 7.34 5.29 13.80
C GLY A 22 6.79 4.25 14.75
N ARG A 23 5.62 4.54 15.30
CA ARG A 23 4.92 3.74 16.30
C ARG A 23 3.48 3.49 15.87
N VAL A 24 3.07 2.24 15.98
CA VAL A 24 1.67 1.85 15.79
C VAL A 24 0.89 2.14 17.08
N VAL A 25 -0.32 2.65 16.92
CA VAL A 25 -1.24 2.99 18.00
C VAL A 25 -2.54 2.23 17.76
N LEU A 26 -2.89 1.35 18.69
CA LEU A 26 -4.13 0.56 18.65
C LEU A 26 -5.21 1.15 19.56
N LYS A 27 -4.80 1.86 20.61
CA LYS A 27 -5.70 2.55 21.53
C LYS A 27 -5.36 4.04 21.59
N ALA A 28 -6.39 4.89 21.57
CA ALA A 28 -6.20 6.33 21.56
C ALA A 28 -5.38 6.86 22.76
N GLU A 29 -5.49 6.21 23.91
CA GLU A 29 -4.75 6.54 25.14
C GLU A 29 -3.22 6.39 24.99
N GLU A 30 -2.77 5.48 24.12
CA GLU A 30 -1.35 5.19 23.89
C GLU A 30 -0.70 6.20 22.93
N ALA A 31 -1.51 6.98 22.19
CA ALA A 31 -1.04 7.87 21.13
C ALA A 31 -0.02 8.91 21.61
N LYS A 32 -0.23 9.46 22.82
CA LYS A 32 0.67 10.45 23.41
C LYS A 32 2.02 9.85 23.76
N SER A 33 2.05 8.62 24.29
CA SER A 33 3.30 7.91 24.59
C SER A 33 4.04 7.59 23.31
N ALA A 34 3.35 7.00 22.34
CA ALA A 34 3.89 6.64 21.04
C ALA A 34 4.50 7.84 20.29
N ALA A 35 3.81 8.99 20.28
CA ALA A 35 4.34 10.20 19.68
C ALA A 35 5.53 10.79 20.47
N GLY A 36 5.55 10.63 21.80
CA GLY A 36 6.63 11.12 22.66
C GLY A 36 7.93 10.31 22.58
N GLU A 37 7.90 9.10 22.03
CA GLU A 37 9.08 8.27 21.73
C GLU A 37 9.82 8.70 20.46
N LEU A 38 9.21 9.56 19.65
CA LEU A 38 9.76 10.07 18.40
C LEU A 38 10.42 11.44 18.62
N ASP A 39 11.51 11.71 17.92
CA ASP A 39 12.34 12.90 18.15
C ASP A 39 11.64 14.20 17.70
N GLY A 40 10.76 14.13 16.69
CA GLY A 40 10.11 15.30 16.11
C GLY A 40 11.08 16.16 15.25
N PRO A 41 10.78 17.45 14.99
CA PRO A 41 9.70 18.28 15.51
C PRO A 41 8.38 18.19 14.71
N VAL A 42 8.32 17.30 13.73
CA VAL A 42 7.14 17.08 12.90
C VAL A 42 6.75 15.61 13.01
N TRP A 43 5.46 15.35 13.21
CA TRP A 43 4.89 14.02 13.22
C TRP A 43 3.89 13.88 12.08
N VAL A 44 3.81 12.70 11.50
CA VAL A 44 2.79 12.36 10.51
C VAL A 44 1.92 11.25 11.09
N VAL A 45 0.64 11.54 11.24
CA VAL A 45 -0.38 10.62 11.75
C VAL A 45 -1.11 10.02 10.56
N LYS A 46 -1.01 8.70 10.39
CA LYS A 46 -1.53 7.97 9.23
C LYS A 46 -2.53 6.90 9.66
N ALA A 47 -3.76 7.01 9.20
CA ALA A 47 -4.74 5.94 9.26
C ALA A 47 -4.20 4.69 8.54
N GLN A 48 -4.35 3.53 9.17
CA GLN A 48 -3.89 2.27 8.62
C GLN A 48 -5.10 1.46 8.18
N ILE A 49 -5.32 1.45 6.87
CA ILE A 49 -6.31 0.64 6.15
C ILE A 49 -5.61 0.13 4.88
N HIS A 50 -6.08 -0.97 4.30
CA HIS A 50 -5.45 -1.55 3.09
C HIS A 50 -5.72 -0.73 1.81
N ALA A 51 -6.72 0.15 1.85
CA ALA A 51 -7.04 1.04 0.74
C ALA A 51 -6.08 2.24 0.65
N GLY A 52 -5.64 2.57 -0.56
CA GLY A 52 -4.82 3.74 -0.87
C GLY A 52 -5.61 5.06 -0.89
N GLY A 53 -4.94 6.17 -1.20
CA GLY A 53 -5.59 7.48 -1.30
C GLY A 53 -6.03 8.09 0.04
N ARG A 54 -5.47 7.62 1.14
CA ARG A 54 -5.83 7.99 2.52
C ARG A 54 -5.73 9.50 2.78
N GLY A 55 -4.71 10.16 2.23
CA GLY A 55 -4.52 11.61 2.39
C GLY A 55 -5.66 12.46 1.81
N LYS A 56 -6.23 12.05 0.66
CA LYS A 56 -7.38 12.68 0.02
C LYS A 56 -8.73 12.12 0.49
N GLY A 57 -8.72 11.12 1.37
CA GLY A 57 -9.92 10.49 1.90
C GLY A 57 -10.70 11.40 2.85
N ARG A 58 -11.92 10.99 3.19
CA ARG A 58 -12.80 11.70 4.13
C ARG A 58 -13.37 10.74 5.16
N PHE A 59 -13.41 11.17 6.42
CA PHE A 59 -14.08 10.41 7.47
C PHE A 59 -15.60 10.64 7.44
N LYS A 60 -16.39 9.59 7.72
CA LYS A 60 -17.86 9.71 7.80
C LYS A 60 -18.30 10.47 9.04
N GLU A 61 -17.63 10.22 10.16
CA GLU A 61 -17.98 10.75 11.46
C GLU A 61 -17.46 12.19 11.62
N ALA A 62 -18.34 13.14 11.90
CA ALA A 62 -17.98 14.55 12.05
C ALA A 62 -16.91 14.80 13.14
N ALA A 63 -16.86 13.94 14.15
CA ALA A 63 -15.86 14.01 15.22
C ALA A 63 -14.42 13.82 14.73
N ALA A 64 -14.21 13.22 13.55
CA ALA A 64 -12.88 13.09 12.94
C ALA A 64 -12.40 14.40 12.28
N GLY A 65 -13.27 15.38 12.09
CA GLY A 65 -13.00 16.63 11.38
C GLY A 65 -12.95 16.47 9.85
N GLU A 66 -12.49 17.51 9.15
CA GLU A 66 -12.48 17.55 7.68
C GLU A 66 -11.19 17.05 7.02
N LYS A 67 -10.11 16.90 7.82
CA LYS A 67 -8.82 16.42 7.33
C LYS A 67 -8.90 14.94 6.92
N GLY A 68 -8.13 14.54 5.91
CA GLY A 68 -8.02 13.14 5.48
C GLY A 68 -7.29 12.23 6.46
N GLY A 69 -7.01 11.00 6.03
CA GLY A 69 -6.36 9.96 6.80
C GLY A 69 -4.85 10.11 6.97
N VAL A 70 -4.23 11.15 6.41
CA VAL A 70 -2.81 11.49 6.60
C VAL A 70 -2.74 12.93 7.09
N ARG A 71 -2.22 13.15 8.30
CA ARG A 71 -2.22 14.47 8.97
C ARG A 71 -0.84 14.78 9.51
N VAL A 72 -0.30 15.94 9.13
CA VAL A 72 0.97 16.45 9.63
C VAL A 72 0.71 17.29 10.88
N THR A 73 1.48 17.07 11.93
CA THR A 73 1.36 17.76 13.22
C THR A 73 2.74 18.24 13.70
N ARG A 74 2.76 19.21 14.61
CA ARG A 74 3.99 19.89 15.08
C ARG A 74 4.23 19.73 16.59
N SER A 75 3.48 18.85 17.23
CA SER A 75 3.68 18.52 18.63
C SER A 75 3.13 17.12 18.95
N VAL A 76 3.69 16.50 19.98
CA VAL A 76 3.20 15.24 20.57
C VAL A 76 1.71 15.32 20.93
N ALA A 77 1.26 16.46 21.47
CA ALA A 77 -0.13 16.66 21.85
C ALA A 77 -1.06 16.67 20.64
N GLU A 78 -0.69 17.39 19.58
CA GLU A 78 -1.45 17.44 18.33
C GLU A 78 -1.46 16.07 17.63
N ALA A 79 -0.33 15.35 17.61
CA ALA A 79 -0.28 13.98 17.06
C ALA A 79 -1.25 13.03 17.80
N ALA A 80 -1.29 13.09 19.12
CA ALA A 80 -2.21 12.29 19.93
C ALA A 80 -3.68 12.65 19.68
N GLU A 81 -4.00 13.94 19.57
CA GLU A 81 -5.35 14.41 19.27
C GLU A 81 -5.83 13.94 17.89
N GLU A 82 -4.97 14.03 16.86
CA GLU A 82 -5.31 13.57 15.52
C GLU A 82 -5.48 12.04 15.48
N ALA A 83 -4.65 11.27 16.19
CA ALA A 83 -4.82 9.83 16.30
C ALA A 83 -6.16 9.44 16.96
N GLN A 84 -6.55 10.15 18.03
CA GLN A 84 -7.84 9.93 18.70
C GLN A 84 -9.04 10.26 17.81
N LYS A 85 -8.92 11.28 16.94
CA LYS A 85 -9.94 11.63 15.95
C LYS A 85 -10.12 10.56 14.87
N MET A 86 -9.06 9.82 14.53
CA MET A 86 -9.10 8.78 13.51
C MET A 86 -9.55 7.41 14.04
N LEU A 87 -9.02 6.97 15.19
CA LEU A 87 -9.23 5.60 15.69
C LEU A 87 -10.72 5.29 15.91
N GLY A 88 -11.18 4.17 15.35
CA GLY A 88 -12.57 3.72 15.40
C GLY A 88 -13.53 4.49 14.46
N ARG A 89 -13.04 5.39 13.61
CA ARG A 89 -13.85 6.14 12.63
C ARG A 89 -13.68 5.53 11.25
N THR A 90 -14.62 5.80 10.37
CA THR A 90 -14.69 5.20 9.04
C THR A 90 -14.08 6.13 8.00
N LEU A 91 -12.96 5.71 7.41
CA LEU A 91 -12.27 6.44 6.35
C LEU A 91 -12.76 5.97 4.96
N VAL A 92 -13.32 6.90 4.20
CA VAL A 92 -13.70 6.70 2.80
C VAL A 92 -12.59 7.22 1.91
N THR A 93 -12.17 6.42 0.95
CA THR A 93 -11.18 6.75 -0.08
C THR A 93 -11.75 6.37 -1.45
N HIS A 94 -11.11 6.82 -2.53
CA HIS A 94 -11.50 6.39 -3.87
C HIS A 94 -11.36 4.87 -4.07
N GLN A 95 -10.46 4.19 -3.34
CA GLN A 95 -10.25 2.74 -3.43
C GLN A 95 -11.14 1.91 -2.50
N SER A 96 -11.64 2.48 -1.39
CA SER A 96 -12.52 1.77 -0.45
C SER A 96 -14.01 1.92 -0.75
N GLY A 97 -14.37 2.74 -1.74
CA GLY A 97 -15.75 3.01 -2.12
C GLY A 97 -16.57 3.69 -1.00
N PRO A 98 -17.89 3.86 -1.21
CA PRO A 98 -18.76 4.57 -0.26
C PRO A 98 -18.85 3.93 1.13
N ALA A 99 -18.61 2.62 1.22
CA ALA A 99 -18.60 1.90 2.49
C ALA A 99 -17.46 2.39 3.40
N GLY A 100 -16.28 2.66 2.84
CA GLY A 100 -15.08 3.01 3.60
C GLY A 100 -14.55 1.84 4.43
N LYS A 101 -13.53 2.12 5.24
CA LYS A 101 -12.96 1.16 6.20
C LYS A 101 -12.78 1.80 7.57
N THR A 102 -13.09 1.05 8.62
CA THR A 102 -12.91 1.52 10.00
C THR A 102 -11.43 1.52 10.35
N VAL A 103 -10.92 2.65 10.81
CA VAL A 103 -9.52 2.82 11.20
C VAL A 103 -9.30 2.20 12.58
N ASN A 104 -8.92 0.93 12.63
CA ASN A 104 -8.66 0.22 13.89
C ASN A 104 -7.26 0.46 14.45
N ARG A 105 -6.36 1.04 13.64
CA ARG A 105 -4.99 1.33 14.01
C ARG A 105 -4.48 2.58 13.30
N VAL A 106 -3.57 3.30 13.93
CA VAL A 106 -2.93 4.50 13.40
C VAL A 106 -1.42 4.33 13.49
N PHE A 107 -0.68 4.85 12.52
CA PHE A 107 0.76 4.90 12.54
C PHE A 107 1.21 6.35 12.70
N ILE A 108 2.01 6.62 13.73
CA ILE A 108 2.62 7.93 13.96
C ILE A 108 4.10 7.80 13.63
N GLU A 109 4.62 8.64 12.75
CA GLU A 109 6.02 8.59 12.34
C GLU A 109 6.67 9.98 12.25
N ASP A 110 7.99 10.00 12.18
CA ASP A 110 8.74 11.23 11.94
C ASP A 110 8.43 11.83 10.57
N GLY A 111 8.21 13.14 10.56
CA GLY A 111 8.15 13.93 9.34
C GLY A 111 9.47 13.89 8.56
N ALA A 112 9.37 14.09 7.24
CA ALA A 112 10.53 14.23 6.37
C ALA A 112 10.50 15.59 5.67
N ALA A 113 11.67 16.23 5.53
CA ALA A 113 11.83 17.40 4.68
C ALA A 113 11.94 16.92 3.22
N ILE A 114 10.86 17.07 2.46
CA ILE A 114 10.70 16.49 1.11
C ILE A 114 11.13 17.51 0.06
N ALA A 115 12.18 17.20 -0.71
CA ALA A 115 12.57 17.98 -1.88
C ALA A 115 11.85 17.52 -3.15
N ARG A 116 11.68 16.20 -3.32
CA ARG A 116 11.03 15.58 -4.49
C ARG A 116 10.27 14.33 -4.07
N GLU A 117 9.16 14.07 -4.74
CA GLU A 117 8.37 12.84 -4.61
C GLU A 117 8.47 12.05 -5.91
N LEU A 118 8.76 10.75 -5.81
CA LEU A 118 8.93 9.83 -6.93
C LEU A 118 8.05 8.60 -6.72
N TYR A 119 7.81 7.84 -7.79
CA TYR A 119 7.08 6.59 -7.76
C TYR A 119 8.02 5.42 -8.08
N LEU A 120 7.94 4.34 -7.31
CA LEU A 120 8.66 3.10 -7.57
C LEU A 120 7.84 1.89 -7.14
N ALA A 121 7.58 0.97 -8.06
CA ALA A 121 6.89 -0.28 -7.78
C ALA A 121 7.54 -1.49 -8.45
N LEU A 122 7.28 -2.66 -7.88
CA LEU A 122 7.56 -3.98 -8.43
C LEU A 122 6.24 -4.76 -8.46
N LEU A 123 6.01 -5.50 -9.54
CA LEU A 123 4.87 -6.41 -9.66
C LEU A 123 5.20 -7.56 -10.62
N VAL A 124 4.38 -8.61 -10.61
CA VAL A 124 4.45 -9.67 -11.63
C VAL A 124 3.68 -9.20 -12.88
N ASP A 125 4.40 -8.90 -13.95
CA ASP A 125 3.80 -8.61 -15.24
C ASP A 125 3.32 -9.91 -15.90
N ARG A 126 2.01 -10.03 -16.05
CA ARG A 126 1.35 -11.20 -16.65
C ARG A 126 1.69 -11.35 -18.14
N GLY A 127 1.96 -10.26 -18.85
CA GLY A 127 2.30 -10.28 -20.27
C GLY A 127 3.66 -10.93 -20.52
N THR A 128 4.64 -10.60 -19.69
CA THR A 128 5.99 -11.17 -19.78
C THR A 128 6.23 -12.37 -18.85
N SER A 129 5.32 -12.63 -17.91
CA SER A 129 5.47 -13.61 -16.82
C SER A 129 6.76 -13.39 -16.02
N ARG A 130 7.10 -12.13 -15.78
CA ARG A 130 8.34 -11.70 -15.11
C ARG A 130 8.05 -10.62 -14.09
N ILE A 131 8.95 -10.48 -13.11
CA ILE A 131 8.91 -9.34 -12.20
C ILE A 131 9.31 -8.09 -12.98
N ALA A 132 8.45 -7.08 -12.97
CA ALA A 132 8.65 -5.81 -13.62
C ALA A 132 8.80 -4.69 -12.60
N PHE A 133 9.71 -3.77 -12.89
CA PHE A 133 9.80 -2.47 -12.22
C PHE A 133 8.95 -1.47 -12.98
N VAL A 134 8.24 -0.62 -12.25
CA VAL A 134 7.54 0.55 -12.76
C VAL A 134 8.00 1.76 -11.96
N CYS A 135 8.49 2.80 -12.63
CA CYS A 135 8.95 4.01 -11.94
C CYS A 135 8.57 5.27 -12.72
N SER A 136 8.30 6.35 -11.99
CA SER A 136 7.88 7.64 -12.56
C SER A 136 8.37 8.81 -11.69
N THR A 137 8.59 9.97 -12.31
CA THR A 137 8.85 11.22 -11.60
C THR A 137 7.61 11.78 -10.90
N GLU A 138 6.42 11.29 -11.23
CA GLU A 138 5.14 11.73 -10.67
C GLU A 138 4.80 10.96 -9.38
N GLY A 139 5.64 11.12 -8.35
CA GLY A 139 5.34 10.57 -7.02
C GLY A 139 4.22 11.32 -6.31
N GLY A 140 3.56 10.66 -5.34
CA GLY A 140 2.44 11.22 -4.59
C GLY A 140 1.12 11.29 -5.37
N MET A 141 1.12 10.84 -6.63
CA MET A 141 -0.03 10.77 -7.52
C MET A 141 -0.50 9.31 -7.68
N ASP A 142 -1.73 9.15 -8.17
CA ASP A 142 -2.27 7.87 -8.62
C ASP A 142 -1.54 7.47 -9.92
N ILE A 143 -0.92 6.28 -9.92
CA ILE A 143 -0.06 5.88 -11.04
C ILE A 143 -0.91 5.48 -12.27
N GLU A 144 -2.13 5.01 -12.06
CA GLU A 144 -3.08 4.69 -13.10
C GLU A 144 -3.53 5.97 -13.83
N GLU A 145 -3.74 7.08 -13.11
CA GLU A 145 -4.00 8.40 -13.70
C GLU A 145 -2.82 8.88 -14.55
N VAL A 146 -1.59 8.72 -14.05
CA VAL A 146 -0.35 9.06 -14.78
C VAL A 146 -0.21 8.19 -16.03
N ALA A 147 -0.54 6.90 -15.94
CA ALA A 147 -0.49 5.97 -17.08
C ALA A 147 -1.50 6.33 -18.17
N ALA A 148 -2.68 6.82 -17.79
CA ALA A 148 -3.70 7.26 -18.74
C ALA A 148 -3.38 8.62 -19.38
N SER A 149 -2.82 9.55 -18.60
CA SER A 149 -2.68 10.95 -19.02
C SER A 149 -1.30 11.29 -19.60
N THR A 150 -0.24 10.72 -19.03
CA THR A 150 1.17 10.97 -19.39
C THR A 150 2.00 9.68 -19.36
N PRO A 151 1.66 8.67 -20.19
CA PRO A 151 2.31 7.37 -20.17
C PRO A 151 3.82 7.44 -20.40
N GLU A 152 4.31 8.46 -21.09
CA GLU A 152 5.73 8.70 -21.36
C GLU A 152 6.56 9.00 -20.10
N LYS A 153 5.91 9.40 -19.00
CA LYS A 153 6.56 9.60 -17.70
C LYS A 153 6.79 8.30 -16.92
N ILE A 154 6.22 7.19 -17.39
CA ILE A 154 6.36 5.89 -16.78
C ILE A 154 7.43 5.10 -17.53
N LEU A 155 8.47 4.72 -16.81
CA LEU A 155 9.37 3.66 -17.26
C LEU A 155 8.92 2.33 -16.66
N SER A 156 8.76 1.32 -17.52
CA SER A 156 8.59 -0.07 -17.10
C SER A 156 9.62 -0.98 -17.78
N PHE A 157 10.14 -1.95 -17.03
CA PHE A 157 10.99 -3.02 -17.58
C PHE A 157 10.97 -4.27 -16.69
N SER A 158 11.11 -5.44 -17.32
CA SER A 158 11.16 -6.72 -16.62
C SER A 158 12.58 -7.18 -16.31
N VAL A 159 12.74 -7.91 -15.22
CA VAL A 159 13.98 -8.60 -14.86
C VAL A 159 13.93 -10.02 -15.39
N ASP A 160 15.01 -10.47 -16.03
CA ASP A 160 15.13 -11.86 -16.46
C ASP A 160 15.36 -12.77 -15.24
N PRO A 161 14.55 -13.83 -15.04
CA PRO A 161 14.67 -14.68 -13.86
C PRO A 161 16.00 -15.43 -13.76
N ALA A 162 16.63 -15.77 -14.89
CA ALA A 162 17.90 -16.51 -14.90
C ALA A 162 19.08 -15.58 -14.63
N ALA A 163 19.07 -14.36 -15.18
CA ALA A 163 20.11 -13.37 -14.93
C ALA A 163 19.98 -12.68 -13.56
N GLY A 164 18.75 -12.53 -13.06
CA GLY A 164 18.44 -11.85 -11.81
C GLY A 164 18.64 -10.33 -11.86
N ILE A 165 18.39 -9.68 -10.71
CA ILE A 165 18.64 -8.25 -10.54
C ILE A 165 20.14 -7.97 -10.55
N SER A 166 20.52 -6.79 -11.06
CA SER A 166 21.90 -6.37 -11.11
C SER A 166 22.00 -4.84 -11.12
N GLY A 167 23.20 -4.31 -10.90
CA GLY A 167 23.40 -2.87 -10.76
C GLY A 167 22.96 -2.03 -11.96
N PHE A 168 22.86 -2.58 -13.17
CA PHE A 168 22.37 -1.81 -14.32
C PHE A 168 20.87 -1.52 -14.21
N HIS A 169 20.08 -2.43 -13.64
CA HIS A 169 18.64 -2.23 -13.43
C HIS A 169 18.42 -1.07 -12.45
N GLY A 170 19.19 -1.05 -11.34
CA GLY A 170 19.18 0.06 -10.39
C GLY A 170 19.56 1.40 -11.01
N ARG A 171 20.60 1.42 -11.86
CA ARG A 171 20.98 2.64 -12.61
C ARG A 171 19.90 3.08 -13.58
N ARG A 172 19.23 2.13 -14.24
CA ARG A 172 18.12 2.41 -15.16
C ARG A 172 16.97 3.11 -14.44
N VAL A 173 16.58 2.63 -13.25
CA VAL A 173 15.59 3.30 -12.39
C VAL A 173 16.10 4.69 -11.98
N ALA A 174 17.34 4.78 -11.49
CA ALA A 174 17.89 6.04 -11.00
C ALA A 174 17.88 7.15 -12.07
N PHE A 175 18.33 6.84 -13.29
CA PHE A 175 18.35 7.81 -14.39
C PHE A 175 16.95 8.15 -14.90
N ALA A 176 16.02 7.19 -14.91
CA ALA A 176 14.63 7.46 -15.27
C ALA A 176 13.95 8.39 -14.27
N LEU A 177 14.30 8.27 -12.99
CA LEU A 177 13.83 9.15 -11.92
C LEU A 177 14.61 10.47 -11.83
N GLY A 178 15.58 10.73 -12.71
CA GLY A 178 16.40 11.93 -12.68
C GLY A 178 17.19 12.09 -11.37
N LEU A 179 17.70 10.99 -10.82
CA LEU A 179 18.53 10.99 -9.61
C LEU A 179 19.99 11.25 -9.97
N GLU A 180 20.70 11.96 -9.08
CA GLU A 180 22.08 12.42 -9.33
C GLU A 180 23.02 12.11 -8.16
N GLY A 181 24.33 12.07 -8.44
CA GLY A 181 25.38 11.93 -7.43
C GLY A 181 25.15 10.75 -6.47
N LYS A 182 25.06 11.03 -5.17
CA LYS A 182 24.86 10.00 -4.13
C LYS A 182 23.53 9.24 -4.25
N GLN A 183 22.50 9.88 -4.82
CA GLN A 183 21.16 9.30 -4.97
C GLN A 183 21.17 8.11 -5.92
N VAL A 184 22.01 8.13 -6.96
CA VAL A 184 22.15 7.01 -7.90
C VAL A 184 22.62 5.75 -7.17
N LYS A 185 23.63 5.88 -6.30
CA LYS A 185 24.12 4.76 -5.50
C LYS A 185 23.05 4.24 -4.55
N GLN A 186 22.36 5.14 -3.84
CA GLN A 186 21.27 4.77 -2.94
C GLN A 186 20.12 4.06 -3.68
N CYS A 187 19.76 4.53 -4.88
CA CYS A 187 18.72 3.93 -5.70
C CYS A 187 19.12 2.53 -6.16
N VAL A 188 20.37 2.34 -6.60
CA VAL A 188 20.89 1.01 -6.97
C VAL A 188 20.80 0.04 -5.79
N ASP A 189 21.24 0.46 -4.60
CA ASP A 189 21.18 -0.36 -3.40
C ASP A 189 19.72 -0.68 -3.02
N LEU A 190 18.83 0.32 -3.07
CA LEU A 190 17.41 0.18 -2.79
C LEU A 190 16.74 -0.80 -3.76
N VAL A 191 16.90 -0.64 -5.07
CA VAL A 191 16.31 -1.52 -6.10
C VAL A 191 16.72 -2.98 -5.89
N ASN A 192 17.98 -3.25 -5.55
CA ASN A 192 18.42 -4.61 -5.22
C ASN A 192 17.75 -5.15 -3.95
N ARG A 193 17.62 -4.33 -2.89
CA ARG A 193 16.94 -4.71 -1.64
C ARG A 193 15.47 -5.02 -1.87
N LEU A 194 14.76 -4.19 -2.63
CA LEU A 194 13.35 -4.37 -2.95
C LEU A 194 13.12 -5.63 -3.79
N TYR A 195 13.95 -5.87 -4.81
CA TYR A 195 13.84 -7.09 -5.62
C TYR A 195 14.07 -8.34 -4.76
N ARG A 196 15.08 -8.32 -3.89
CA ARG A 196 15.36 -9.42 -2.97
C ARG A 196 14.18 -9.69 -2.04
N LEU A 197 13.63 -8.64 -1.41
CA LEU A 197 12.44 -8.73 -0.57
C LEU A 197 11.25 -9.30 -1.34
N PHE A 198 11.02 -8.80 -2.57
CA PHE A 198 9.90 -9.22 -3.42
C PHE A 198 9.94 -10.74 -3.71
N VAL A 199 11.13 -11.26 -4.05
CA VAL A 199 11.32 -12.68 -4.36
C VAL A 199 11.29 -13.54 -3.08
N GLU A 200 12.02 -13.16 -2.03
CA GLU A 200 12.13 -13.98 -0.81
C GLU A 200 10.82 -14.10 -0.04
N ARG A 201 9.94 -13.09 -0.15
CA ARG A 201 8.67 -13.03 0.60
C ARG A 201 7.44 -13.36 -0.24
N ASP A 202 7.63 -13.84 -1.48
CA ASP A 202 6.53 -14.16 -2.41
C ASP A 202 5.55 -12.98 -2.59
N CYS A 203 6.11 -11.78 -2.79
CA CYS A 203 5.29 -10.60 -3.07
C CYS A 203 4.62 -10.73 -4.44
N GLU A 204 3.37 -10.28 -4.51
CA GLU A 204 2.63 -10.07 -5.75
C GLU A 204 2.81 -8.62 -6.24
N MET A 205 2.89 -7.68 -5.29
CA MET A 205 3.07 -6.26 -5.55
C MET A 205 3.83 -5.61 -4.39
N LEU A 206 4.76 -4.72 -4.71
CA LEU A 206 5.40 -3.80 -3.77
C LEU A 206 5.41 -2.42 -4.42
N GLU A 207 4.73 -1.47 -3.82
CA GLU A 207 4.68 -0.08 -4.26
C GLU A 207 5.24 0.83 -3.18
N ILE A 208 6.12 1.74 -3.56
CA ILE A 208 6.61 2.85 -2.73
C ILE A 208 6.12 4.13 -3.38
N ASN A 209 5.13 4.76 -2.74
CA ASN A 209 4.51 5.97 -3.27
C ASN A 209 4.09 6.94 -2.14
N PRO A 210 4.91 7.96 -1.81
CA PRO A 210 6.10 8.37 -2.55
C PRO A 210 7.41 7.72 -2.05
N LEU A 211 8.32 7.48 -3.00
CA LEU A 211 9.76 7.41 -2.75
C LEU A 211 10.28 8.85 -2.77
N ILE A 212 10.73 9.38 -1.63
CA ILE A 212 11.13 10.77 -1.54
C ILE A 212 12.64 10.95 -1.68
N VAL A 213 13.03 12.11 -2.20
CA VAL A 213 14.35 12.70 -2.01
C VAL A 213 14.23 13.74 -0.91
N THR A 214 15.00 13.62 0.16
CA THR A 214 15.01 14.61 1.23
C THR A 214 15.73 15.90 0.79
N GLU A 215 15.56 16.99 1.53
CA GLU A 215 16.36 18.22 1.33
C GLU A 215 17.87 17.97 1.47
N ASP A 216 18.27 17.01 2.31
CA ASP A 216 19.66 16.54 2.45
C ASP A 216 20.13 15.69 1.25
N GLY A 217 19.23 15.40 0.31
CA GLY A 217 19.50 14.65 -0.92
C GLY A 217 19.51 13.13 -0.74
N ASP A 218 18.93 12.58 0.33
CA ASP A 218 18.86 11.15 0.59
C ASP A 218 17.51 10.54 0.16
N LEU A 219 17.52 9.29 -0.27
CA LEU A 219 16.30 8.55 -0.59
C LEU A 219 15.62 7.99 0.67
N ARG A 220 14.30 8.07 0.72
CA ARG A 220 13.49 7.45 1.77
C ARG A 220 12.15 6.94 1.24
N CYS A 221 11.75 5.75 1.65
CA CYS A 221 10.44 5.16 1.34
C CYS A 221 9.42 5.75 2.32
N LEU A 222 8.67 6.78 1.90
CA LEU A 222 7.79 7.52 2.80
C LEU A 222 6.46 6.80 3.03
N ASP A 223 5.99 6.06 2.05
CA ASP A 223 4.80 5.20 2.14
C ASP A 223 5.06 3.93 1.35
N ALA A 224 4.43 2.82 1.75
CA ALA A 224 4.59 1.54 1.10
C ALA A 224 3.29 0.72 1.15
N LYS A 225 2.93 0.14 0.01
CA LYS A 225 1.83 -0.81 -0.13
C LYS A 225 2.39 -2.14 -0.61
N MET A 226 2.06 -3.22 0.09
CA MET A 226 2.56 -4.55 -0.21
C MET A 226 1.42 -5.57 -0.26
N GLY A 227 1.43 -6.37 -1.32
CA GLY A 227 0.57 -7.53 -1.53
C GLY A 227 1.41 -8.78 -1.75
N PHE A 228 0.93 -9.91 -1.26
CA PHE A 228 1.59 -11.22 -1.31
C PHE A 228 0.71 -12.25 -1.98
N ASP A 229 1.34 -13.18 -2.70
CA ASP A 229 0.62 -14.31 -3.32
C ASP A 229 0.01 -15.19 -2.21
N SER A 230 -1.32 -15.20 -2.16
CA SER A 230 -2.07 -16.00 -1.18
C SER A 230 -1.76 -17.50 -1.31
N ASN A 231 -1.38 -17.98 -2.50
CA ASN A 231 -1.00 -19.39 -2.72
C ASN A 231 0.35 -19.74 -2.11
N ALA A 232 1.21 -18.76 -1.81
CA ALA A 232 2.52 -18.99 -1.21
C ALA A 232 2.51 -18.91 0.33
N LEU A 233 1.38 -18.52 0.95
CA LEU A 233 1.30 -18.29 2.39
C LEU A 233 1.63 -19.53 3.24
N TYR A 234 1.44 -20.74 2.71
CA TYR A 234 1.82 -21.98 3.41
C TYR A 234 3.32 -22.04 3.77
N ARG A 235 4.18 -21.38 2.99
CA ARG A 235 5.63 -21.29 3.24
C ARG A 235 6.08 -19.93 3.81
N GLN A 236 5.17 -18.96 3.90
CA GLN A 236 5.44 -17.61 4.40
C GLN A 236 4.74 -17.35 5.74
N LYS A 237 5.08 -18.13 6.78
CA LYS A 237 4.40 -18.07 8.10
C LYS A 237 4.49 -16.68 8.76
N GLU A 238 5.63 -16.01 8.64
CA GLU A 238 5.83 -14.65 9.17
C GLU A 238 4.91 -13.64 8.48
N ILE A 239 4.70 -13.78 7.18
CA ILE A 239 3.80 -12.92 6.40
C ILE A 239 2.36 -13.21 6.76
N LEU A 240 1.97 -14.49 6.84
CA LEU A 240 0.61 -14.90 7.24
C LEU A 240 0.22 -14.35 8.62
N ALA A 241 1.17 -14.26 9.56
CA ALA A 241 0.94 -13.67 10.88
C ALA A 241 0.63 -12.16 10.86
N LEU A 242 0.89 -11.48 9.74
CA LEU A 242 0.56 -10.06 9.55
C LEU A 242 -0.88 -9.81 9.10
N ARG A 243 -1.62 -10.87 8.71
CA ARG A 243 -2.99 -10.76 8.21
C ARG A 243 -3.89 -10.00 9.18
N ASP A 244 -4.65 -9.06 8.64
CA ASP A 244 -5.69 -8.34 9.36
C ASP A 244 -7.06 -8.66 8.77
N GLU A 245 -7.76 -9.60 9.39
CA GLU A 245 -9.11 -10.01 8.98
C GLU A 245 -10.14 -8.86 9.09
N THR A 246 -9.85 -7.81 9.88
CA THR A 246 -10.77 -6.65 9.99
C THR A 246 -10.81 -5.80 8.71
N GLU A 247 -9.83 -5.97 7.82
CA GLU A 247 -9.79 -5.31 6.52
C GLU A 247 -10.52 -6.11 5.42
N GLU A 248 -10.89 -7.37 5.68
CA GLU A 248 -11.56 -8.25 4.74
C GLU A 248 -13.09 -8.15 4.87
N ASP A 249 -13.83 -8.57 3.85
CA ASP A 249 -15.28 -8.65 3.97
C ASP A 249 -15.66 -9.88 4.84
N PRO A 250 -16.52 -9.72 5.87
CA PRO A 250 -16.87 -10.83 6.77
C PRO A 250 -17.49 -12.03 6.06
N LYS A 251 -18.21 -11.82 4.95
CA LYS A 251 -18.82 -12.91 4.16
C LYS A 251 -17.77 -13.66 3.36
N GLU A 252 -16.81 -12.94 2.77
CA GLU A 252 -15.67 -13.56 2.07
C GLU A 252 -14.81 -14.36 3.03
N LEU A 253 -14.54 -13.82 4.22
CA LEU A 253 -13.80 -14.51 5.27
C LEU A 253 -14.53 -15.78 5.72
N GLU A 254 -15.84 -15.71 5.97
CA GLU A 254 -16.63 -16.88 6.35
C GLU A 254 -16.64 -17.94 5.24
N ALA A 255 -16.82 -17.54 3.98
CA ALA A 255 -16.77 -18.43 2.83
C ALA A 255 -15.41 -19.14 2.72
N SER A 256 -14.31 -18.43 2.96
CA SER A 256 -12.96 -18.98 2.89
C SER A 256 -12.71 -20.15 3.86
N LYS A 257 -13.43 -20.20 5.00
CA LYS A 257 -13.34 -21.31 5.97
C LYS A 257 -13.89 -22.63 5.44
N PHE A 258 -14.68 -22.58 4.38
CA PHE A 258 -15.29 -23.72 3.71
C PHE A 258 -14.72 -23.95 2.30
N ASP A 259 -13.55 -23.38 2.01
CA ASP A 259 -12.91 -23.42 0.67
C ASP A 259 -13.82 -22.86 -0.44
N LEU A 260 -14.70 -21.91 -0.09
CA LEU A 260 -15.56 -21.21 -1.04
C LEU A 260 -14.95 -19.87 -1.44
N ASN A 261 -15.04 -19.55 -2.73
CA ASN A 261 -14.78 -18.21 -3.24
C ASN A 261 -16.10 -17.46 -3.31
N TYR A 262 -16.25 -16.43 -2.49
CA TYR A 262 -17.42 -15.55 -2.44
C TYR A 262 -16.95 -14.12 -2.69
N ILE A 263 -17.73 -13.33 -3.41
CA ILE A 263 -17.51 -11.90 -3.61
C ILE A 263 -18.88 -11.23 -3.49
N ALA A 264 -19.02 -10.20 -2.66
CA ALA A 264 -20.28 -9.47 -2.55
C ALA A 264 -20.46 -8.48 -3.71
N LEU A 265 -21.66 -8.41 -4.27
CA LEU A 265 -22.05 -7.44 -5.31
C LEU A 265 -23.34 -6.70 -4.90
N ASP A 266 -23.58 -5.54 -5.52
CA ASP A 266 -24.73 -4.68 -5.23
C ASP A 266 -25.97 -5.05 -6.07
N GLY A 267 -26.39 -6.32 -6.01
CA GLY A 267 -27.55 -6.84 -6.76
C GLY A 267 -28.58 -7.55 -5.91
N GLU A 268 -29.54 -8.19 -6.58
CA GLU A 268 -30.70 -8.84 -5.94
C GLU A 268 -30.77 -10.36 -6.17
N ILE A 269 -30.04 -10.88 -7.17
CA ILE A 269 -30.05 -12.32 -7.51
C ILE A 269 -28.77 -12.99 -7.02
N GLY A 270 -28.87 -13.86 -6.02
CA GLY A 270 -27.75 -14.65 -5.53
C GLY A 270 -27.39 -15.82 -6.45
N CYS A 271 -26.09 -16.05 -6.65
CA CYS A 271 -25.58 -17.11 -7.53
C CYS A 271 -24.75 -18.12 -6.73
N MET A 272 -24.92 -19.42 -7.02
CA MET A 272 -24.05 -20.48 -6.50
C MET A 272 -23.69 -21.42 -7.64
N VAL A 273 -22.42 -21.43 -8.01
CA VAL A 273 -21.94 -22.08 -9.24
C VAL A 273 -20.63 -22.80 -8.96
N ASN A 274 -20.44 -23.96 -9.60
CA ASN A 274 -19.18 -24.71 -9.55
C ASN A 274 -18.25 -24.28 -10.68
N GLY A 275 -17.14 -23.62 -10.32
CA GLY A 275 -16.08 -23.19 -11.24
C GLY A 275 -16.14 -21.70 -11.58
N ALA A 276 -15.02 -21.01 -11.43
CA ALA A 276 -14.92 -19.54 -11.55
C ALA A 276 -15.39 -19.02 -12.93
N GLY A 277 -15.00 -19.68 -14.02
CA GLY A 277 -15.40 -19.28 -15.37
C GLY A 277 -16.91 -19.34 -15.59
N LEU A 278 -17.57 -20.38 -15.08
CA LEU A 278 -19.02 -20.52 -15.18
C LEU A 278 -19.73 -19.53 -14.25
N ALA A 279 -19.20 -19.30 -13.04
CA ALA A 279 -19.74 -18.31 -12.11
C ALA A 279 -19.78 -16.91 -12.74
N MET A 280 -18.69 -16.48 -13.38
CA MET A 280 -18.63 -15.21 -14.13
C MET A 280 -19.63 -15.16 -15.28
N ALA A 281 -19.71 -16.22 -16.10
CA ALA A 281 -20.69 -16.29 -17.19
C ALA A 281 -22.15 -16.26 -16.69
N THR A 282 -22.44 -16.84 -15.52
CA THR A 282 -23.76 -16.80 -14.88
C THR A 282 -24.11 -15.38 -14.40
N MET A 283 -23.16 -14.65 -13.82
CA MET A 283 -23.36 -13.24 -13.47
C MET A 283 -23.60 -12.37 -14.71
N ASP A 284 -22.81 -12.59 -15.77
CA ASP A 284 -22.93 -11.85 -17.03
C ASP A 284 -24.28 -12.10 -17.71
N ILE A 285 -24.77 -13.34 -17.75
CA ILE A 285 -26.08 -13.63 -18.36
C ILE A 285 -27.22 -13.05 -17.54
N ILE A 286 -27.14 -13.00 -16.20
CA ILE A 286 -28.14 -12.31 -15.36
C ILE A 286 -28.22 -10.84 -15.75
N LYS A 287 -27.06 -10.18 -15.86
CA LYS A 287 -26.95 -8.78 -16.26
C LYS A 287 -27.44 -8.53 -17.67
N LEU A 288 -27.10 -9.42 -18.61
CA LEU A 288 -27.58 -9.36 -20.00
C LEU A 288 -29.11 -9.39 -20.09
N TYR A 289 -29.78 -10.10 -19.18
CA TYR A 289 -31.24 -10.21 -19.13
C TYR A 289 -31.91 -9.19 -18.20
N GLY A 290 -31.16 -8.19 -17.71
CA GLY A 290 -31.71 -6.98 -17.08
C GLY A 290 -31.82 -7.00 -15.56
N SER A 291 -31.23 -7.97 -14.88
CA SER A 291 -31.14 -8.01 -13.41
C SER A 291 -29.70 -7.88 -12.93
N GLU A 292 -29.48 -7.45 -11.68
CA GLU A 292 -28.13 -7.34 -11.12
C GLU A 292 -27.81 -8.54 -10.20
N PRO A 293 -26.66 -9.23 -10.38
CA PRO A 293 -26.23 -10.30 -9.50
C PRO A 293 -25.78 -9.76 -8.13
N ALA A 294 -26.13 -10.48 -7.06
CA ALA A 294 -25.87 -10.08 -5.68
C ALA A 294 -24.54 -10.63 -5.11
N ASN A 295 -23.95 -11.63 -5.76
CA ASN A 295 -22.70 -12.28 -5.37
C ASN A 295 -22.16 -13.21 -6.46
#